data_AF-A0A933C2W6-F1
#
_entry.id   AF-A0A933C2W6-F1
#
_cell.length_a   1.000
_cell.length_b   1.000
_cell.length_c   1.000
_cell.angle_alpha   90.00
_cell.angle_beta   90.00
_cell.angle_gamma   90.00
#
_symmetry.space_group_name_H-M   'P 1'
#
loop_
_entity.id
_entity.type
_entity.pdbx_description
1 polymer ?
#
loop_
_entity_poly.entity_id
_entity_poly.type
_entity_poly.pdbx_seq_one_letter_code
_entity_poly.pdbx_strand_id
1 'polypeptide(L)'
;MNNTAVVAAVLSVMALLFLTTVLSVVTRKVRLPFSITLVLVGIGLAELIRLDPSLAPLARLQLSPALLTYIFLPTLIFETAFAVDSRLLSKNLLPVLVLAIPGVALSAVAAALGFQWALGLPIVVALLLGALVTSTDSTAVTAIFRDLGAPKRLHILAQGENLFNDAASVLLFQLLLAALGLAGAAVLYRADGLLTSATISFLLTFAGGLLVGAASGYVIGKLIEIIEDDELVEILLTTV
;
A
#
# COMPACT_ATOMS: atom_id res chain seq x y z
N MET A 1 -1.00 6.35 -29.80
CA MET A 1 -2.38 6.66 -29.37
C MET A 1 -2.91 7.80 -30.23
N ASN A 2 -4.17 7.75 -30.66
CA ASN A 2 -4.78 8.83 -31.45
C ASN A 2 -5.07 10.03 -30.54
N ASN A 3 -4.94 11.28 -31.00
CA ASN A 3 -5.05 12.49 -30.16
C ASN A 3 -6.38 12.57 -29.40
N THR A 4 -7.47 12.07 -29.99
CA THR A 4 -8.79 12.00 -29.37
C THR A 4 -8.85 11.06 -28.16
N ALA A 5 -8.10 9.96 -28.18
CA ALA A 5 -8.01 9.02 -27.05
C ALA A 5 -7.23 9.61 -25.88
N VAL A 6 -6.16 10.37 -26.16
CA VAL A 6 -5.39 11.08 -25.14
C VAL A 6 -6.26 12.14 -24.46
N VAL A 7 -6.96 12.97 -25.25
CA VAL A 7 -7.87 14.00 -24.71
C VAL A 7 -8.98 13.38 -23.88
N ALA A 8 -9.60 12.29 -24.34
CA ALA A 8 -10.63 11.59 -23.58
C ALA A 8 -10.09 11.02 -22.25
N ALA A 9 -8.88 10.46 -22.24
CA ALA A 9 -8.24 9.97 -21.03
C ALA A 9 -7.94 11.10 -20.03
N VAL A 10 -7.39 12.22 -20.52
CA VAL A 10 -7.11 13.40 -19.68
C VAL A 10 -8.39 13.96 -19.07
N LEU A 11 -9.43 14.18 -19.88
CA LEU A 11 -10.73 14.66 -19.38
C LEU A 11 -11.35 13.70 -18.37
N SER A 12 -11.22 12.39 -18.59
CA SER A 12 -11.72 11.38 -17.68
C SER A 12 -10.99 11.41 -16.33
N VAL A 13 -9.65 11.53 -16.34
CA VAL A 13 -8.84 11.68 -15.12
C VAL A 13 -9.21 12.97 -14.40
N MET A 14 -9.32 14.10 -15.10
CA MET A 14 -9.73 15.38 -14.52
C MET A 14 -11.13 15.30 -13.91
N ALA A 15 -12.08 14.66 -14.59
CA ALA A 15 -13.45 14.48 -14.09
C ALA A 15 -13.47 13.62 -12.82
N LEU A 16 -12.68 12.53 -12.79
CA LEU A 16 -12.55 11.68 -11.60
C LEU A 16 -11.88 12.44 -10.44
N LEU A 17 -10.81 13.20 -10.69
CA LEU A 17 -10.16 14.02 -9.67
C LEU A 17 -11.08 15.13 -9.13
N PHE A 18 -11.86 15.75 -10.00
CA PHE A 18 -12.86 16.72 -9.59
C PHE A 18 -13.94 16.06 -8.73
N LEU A 19 -14.44 14.90 -9.15
CA LEU A 19 -15.41 14.12 -8.39
C LEU A 19 -14.87 13.74 -7.01
N THR A 20 -13.65 13.21 -6.91
CA THR A 20 -13.04 12.86 -5.61
C THR A 20 -12.86 14.09 -4.71
N THR A 21 -12.51 15.25 -5.28
CA THR A 21 -12.42 16.51 -4.53
C THR A 21 -13.77 16.91 -3.95
N VAL A 22 -14.84 16.88 -4.76
CA VAL A 22 -16.20 17.17 -4.31
C VAL A 22 -16.63 16.20 -3.22
N LEU A 23 -16.38 14.89 -3.42
CA LEU A 23 -16.70 13.87 -2.42
C LEU A 23 -15.98 14.11 -1.11
N SER A 24 -14.70 14.50 -1.11
CA SER A 24 -13.94 14.79 0.11
C SER A 24 -14.58 15.91 0.95
N VAL A 25 -15.16 16.93 0.30
CA VAL A 25 -15.90 18.00 0.98
C VAL A 25 -17.24 17.49 1.52
N VAL A 26 -17.95 16.68 0.74
CA VAL A 26 -19.24 16.11 1.14
C VAL A 26 -19.09 15.15 2.31
N THR A 27 -18.13 14.22 2.26
CA THR A 27 -17.91 13.20 3.31
C THR A 27 -17.64 13.80 4.67
N ARG A 28 -16.95 14.95 4.72
CA ARG A 28 -16.76 15.72 5.97
C ARG A 28 -18.07 16.17 6.61
N LYS A 29 -19.11 16.45 5.81
CA LYS A 29 -20.44 16.80 6.33
C LYS A 29 -21.25 15.59 6.79
N VAL A 30 -21.15 14.48 6.06
CA VAL A 30 -21.97 13.26 6.33
C VAL A 30 -21.33 12.31 7.36
N ARG A 31 -20.12 12.60 7.83
CA ARG A 31 -19.36 11.77 8.80
C ARG A 31 -19.13 10.32 8.35
N LEU A 32 -19.13 10.07 7.05
CA LEU A 32 -18.78 8.77 6.47
C LEU A 32 -17.27 8.71 6.16
N PRO A 33 -16.60 7.58 6.41
CA PRO A 33 -15.22 7.38 5.98
C PRO A 33 -15.07 7.59 4.46
N PHE A 34 -14.01 8.31 4.08
CA PHE A 34 -13.78 8.71 2.69
C PHE A 34 -13.66 7.48 1.76
N SER A 35 -12.92 6.46 2.19
CA SER A 35 -12.72 5.22 1.42
C SER A 35 -14.03 4.48 1.14
N ILE A 36 -14.95 4.43 2.11
CA ILE A 36 -16.27 3.80 1.92
C ILE A 36 -17.09 4.58 0.88
N THR A 37 -17.06 5.91 0.96
CA THR A 37 -17.77 6.76 -0.01
C THR A 37 -17.22 6.59 -1.41
N LEU A 38 -15.90 6.51 -1.55
CA LEU A 38 -15.23 6.30 -2.84
C LEU A 38 -15.64 4.97 -3.48
N VAL A 39 -15.71 3.89 -2.70
CA VAL A 39 -16.18 2.57 -3.16
C VAL A 39 -17.64 2.63 -3.61
N LEU A 40 -18.53 3.20 -2.79
CA LEU A 40 -19.96 3.29 -3.12
C LEU A 40 -20.20 4.13 -4.38
N VAL A 41 -19.53 5.28 -4.50
CA VAL A 41 -19.63 6.13 -5.70
C VAL A 41 -19.00 5.44 -6.91
N GLY A 42 -17.89 4.72 -6.75
CA GLY A 42 -17.29 3.93 -7.82
C GLY A 42 -18.24 2.85 -8.36
N ILE A 43 -18.91 2.12 -7.47
CA ILE A 43 -19.95 1.14 -7.84
C ILE A 43 -21.12 1.83 -8.55
N GLY A 44 -21.62 2.94 -8.00
CA GLY A 44 -22.70 3.71 -8.62
C GLY A 44 -22.33 4.26 -9.99
N LEU A 45 -21.09 4.75 -10.15
CA LEU A 45 -20.56 5.23 -11.42
C LEU A 45 -20.44 4.10 -12.43
N ALA A 46 -20.01 2.90 -12.01
CA ALA A 46 -19.96 1.73 -12.88
C ALA A 46 -21.34 1.34 -13.43
N GLU A 47 -22.38 1.38 -12.59
CA GLU A 47 -23.76 1.15 -13.03
C GLU A 47 -24.29 2.29 -13.92
N LEU A 48 -23.96 3.55 -13.61
CA LEU A 48 -24.35 4.69 -14.45
C LEU A 48 -23.73 4.62 -15.85
N ILE A 49 -22.46 4.20 -15.96
CA ILE A 49 -21.80 3.99 -17.25
C ILE A 49 -22.48 2.88 -18.08
N ARG A 50 -23.07 1.87 -17.42
CA ARG A 50 -23.84 0.83 -18.12
C ARG A 50 -25.15 1.37 -18.70
N LEU A 51 -25.76 2.34 -18.03
CA LEU A 51 -27.03 2.96 -18.45
C LEU A 51 -26.83 4.08 -19.48
N ASP A 52 -25.71 4.81 -19.42
CA ASP A 52 -25.39 5.92 -20.31
C ASP A 52 -24.06 5.71 -21.05
N PRO A 53 -24.09 5.30 -22.33
CA PRO A 53 -22.90 5.10 -23.15
C PRO A 53 -22.04 6.36 -23.35
N SER A 54 -22.56 7.56 -23.10
CA SER A 54 -21.78 8.80 -23.20
C SER A 54 -20.66 8.86 -22.16
N LEU A 55 -20.81 8.13 -21.04
CA LEU A 55 -19.83 8.01 -19.96
C LEU A 55 -18.82 6.88 -20.19
N ALA A 56 -18.92 6.14 -21.30
CA ALA A 56 -18.00 5.06 -21.66
C ALA A 56 -16.50 5.43 -21.64
N PRO A 57 -16.06 6.68 -21.92
CA PRO A 57 -14.65 7.07 -21.77
C PRO A 57 -14.11 6.86 -20.35
N LEU A 58 -14.94 7.04 -19.31
CA LEU A 58 -14.54 6.84 -17.92
C LEU A 58 -14.17 5.37 -17.64
N ALA A 59 -14.90 4.42 -18.23
CA ALA A 59 -14.61 2.98 -18.10
C ALA A 59 -13.39 2.51 -18.91
N ARG A 60 -12.91 3.31 -19.86
CA ARG A 60 -11.70 3.01 -20.64
C ARG A 60 -10.41 3.33 -19.89
N LEU A 61 -10.49 4.09 -18.80
CA LEU A 61 -9.38 4.26 -17.86
C LEU A 61 -9.16 2.96 -17.07
N GLN A 62 -8.48 2.00 -17.69
CA GLN A 62 -7.99 0.82 -17.00
C GLN A 62 -6.62 1.13 -16.43
N LEU A 63 -6.55 1.36 -15.12
CA LEU A 63 -5.29 1.37 -14.39
C LEU A 63 -4.74 -0.06 -14.43
N SER A 64 -3.56 -0.24 -15.02
CA SER A 64 -2.91 -1.54 -14.98
C SER A 64 -2.44 -1.81 -13.56
N PRO A 65 -2.51 -3.06 -13.08
CA PRO A 65 -1.92 -3.43 -11.79
C PRO A 65 -0.43 -3.06 -11.70
N ALA A 66 0.28 -3.09 -12.83
CA ALA A 66 1.68 -2.68 -12.93
C ALA A 66 1.88 -1.19 -12.59
N LEU A 67 1.00 -0.29 -13.06
CA LEU A 67 1.08 1.12 -12.69
C LEU A 67 0.88 1.32 -11.19
N LEU A 68 -0.08 0.61 -10.60
CA LEU A 68 -0.33 0.65 -9.15
C LEU A 68 0.91 0.18 -8.36
N THR A 69 1.46 -0.98 -8.72
CA THR A 69 2.57 -1.58 -7.98
C THR A 69 3.91 -0.88 -8.18
N TYR A 70 4.19 -0.35 -9.38
CA TYR A 70 5.51 0.22 -9.70
C TYR A 70 5.59 1.74 -9.60
N ILE A 71 4.47 2.46 -9.65
CA ILE A 71 4.45 3.93 -9.59
C ILE A 71 3.76 4.38 -8.31
N PHE A 72 2.47 4.04 -8.13
CA PHE A 72 1.71 4.59 -7.01
C PHE A 72 2.16 4.07 -5.65
N LEU A 73 2.36 2.75 -5.51
CA LEU A 73 2.69 2.13 -4.24
C LEU A 73 4.06 2.62 -3.69
N PRO A 74 5.15 2.66 -4.48
CA PRO A 74 6.43 3.19 -4.00
C PRO A 74 6.34 4.66 -3.57
N THR A 75 5.65 5.51 -4.34
CA THR A 75 5.49 6.93 -4.02
C THR A 75 4.71 7.13 -2.72
N LEU A 76 3.60 6.40 -2.51
CA LEU A 76 2.81 6.49 -1.28
C LEU A 76 3.57 5.96 -0.05
N ILE A 77 4.32 4.87 -0.20
CA ILE A 77 5.17 4.33 0.87
C ILE A 77 6.31 5.31 1.18
N PHE A 78 6.90 5.95 0.17
CA PHE A 78 7.95 6.95 0.37
C PHE A 78 7.43 8.19 1.11
N GLU A 79 6.29 8.76 0.69
CA GLU A 79 5.66 9.90 1.36
C GLU A 79 5.39 9.60 2.85
N THR A 80 4.83 8.42 3.13
CA THR A 80 4.54 8.00 4.50
C THR A 80 5.82 7.76 5.30
N ALA A 81 6.84 7.14 4.72
CA ALA A 81 8.13 6.95 5.39
C ALA A 81 8.84 8.28 5.69
N PHE A 82 8.78 9.24 4.76
CA PHE A 82 9.41 10.55 4.90
C PHE A 82 8.76 11.41 6.00
N ALA A 83 7.44 11.25 6.20
CA ALA A 83 6.70 11.98 7.24
C ALA A 83 6.95 11.45 8.67
N VAL A 84 7.54 10.26 8.84
CA VAL A 84 7.72 9.63 10.16
C VAL A 84 8.98 10.15 10.87
N ASP A 85 8.85 10.46 12.16
CA ASP A 85 10.00 10.81 13.03
C ASP A 85 10.90 9.58 13.24
N SER A 86 12.01 9.53 12.50
CA SER A 86 12.98 8.43 12.52
C SER A 86 13.64 8.22 13.90
N ARG A 87 13.79 9.28 14.71
CA ARG A 87 14.38 9.19 16.06
C ARG A 87 13.41 8.56 17.05
N LEU A 88 12.12 8.85 16.93
CA LEU A 88 11.10 8.20 17.77
C LEU A 88 10.78 6.78 17.30
N LEU A 89 10.78 6.56 15.98
CA LEU A 89 10.61 5.23 15.39
C LEU A 89 11.73 4.28 15.81
N SER A 90 13.00 4.70 15.69
CA SER A 90 14.15 3.88 16.12
C SER A 90 14.08 3.46 17.59
N LYS A 91 13.60 4.34 18.48
CA LYS A 91 13.38 4.02 19.90
C LYS A 91 12.24 3.01 20.15
N ASN A 92 11.32 2.85 19.20
CA ASN A 92 10.16 1.94 19.29
C ASN A 92 10.18 0.85 18.20
N LEU A 93 11.32 0.64 17.55
CA LEU A 93 11.41 -0.20 16.35
C LEU A 93 11.02 -1.65 16.65
N LEU A 94 11.47 -2.20 17.78
CA LEU A 94 11.16 -3.58 18.15
C LEU A 94 9.65 -3.83 18.30
N PRO A 95 8.90 -3.06 19.12
CA PRO A 95 7.43 -3.16 19.16
C PRO A 95 6.76 -3.03 17.80
N VAL A 96 7.21 -2.07 16.97
CA VAL A 96 6.68 -1.86 15.62
C VAL A 96 6.87 -3.09 14.75
N LEU A 97 8.08 -3.65 14.70
CA LEU A 97 8.39 -4.83 13.88
C LEU A 97 7.66 -6.09 14.38
N VAL A 98 7.43 -6.22 15.69
CA VAL A 98 6.65 -7.33 16.26
C VAL A 98 5.17 -7.22 15.83
N LEU A 99 4.60 -6.01 15.79
CA LEU A 99 3.23 -5.85 15.31
C LEU A 99 3.14 -6.07 13.79
N ALA A 100 4.09 -5.50 13.03
CA ALA A 100 4.04 -5.48 11.58
C ALA A 100 4.49 -6.78 10.89
N ILE A 101 5.25 -7.66 11.55
CA ILE A 101 5.73 -8.90 10.93
C ILE A 101 4.98 -10.13 11.49
N PRO A 102 5.23 -10.59 12.74
CA PRO A 102 4.49 -11.73 13.25
C PRO A 102 3.03 -11.40 13.51
N GLY A 103 2.67 -10.17 13.88
CA GLY A 103 1.27 -9.76 14.02
C GLY A 103 0.49 -9.87 12.71
N VAL A 104 1.09 -9.50 11.58
CA VAL A 104 0.50 -9.66 10.23
C VAL A 104 0.34 -11.13 9.86
N ALA A 105 1.38 -11.95 10.07
CA ALA A 105 1.30 -13.38 9.81
C ALA A 105 0.19 -14.06 10.64
N LEU A 106 0.08 -13.72 11.92
CA LEU A 106 -0.97 -14.22 12.81
C LEU A 106 -2.35 -13.75 12.35
N SER A 107 -2.48 -12.47 11.98
CA SER A 107 -3.73 -11.90 11.48
C SER A 107 -4.16 -12.56 10.17
N ALA A 108 -3.22 -12.91 9.30
CA ALA A 108 -3.49 -13.57 8.02
C ALA A 108 -3.98 -14.99 8.25
N VAL A 109 -3.37 -15.73 9.18
CA VAL A 109 -3.83 -17.06 9.60
C VAL A 109 -5.22 -16.98 10.23
N ALA A 110 -5.45 -16.02 11.13
CA ALA A 110 -6.76 -15.85 11.76
C ALA A 110 -7.86 -15.53 10.73
N ALA A 111 -7.59 -14.63 9.79
CA ALA A 111 -8.50 -14.31 8.68
C ALA A 111 -8.74 -15.53 7.78
N ALA A 112 -7.69 -16.29 7.45
CA ALA A 112 -7.79 -17.50 6.65
C ALA A 112 -8.69 -18.56 7.30
N LEU A 113 -8.53 -18.79 8.60
CA LEU A 113 -9.40 -19.70 9.35
C LEU A 113 -10.86 -19.22 9.33
N GLY A 114 -11.09 -17.91 9.46
CA GLY A 114 -12.41 -17.30 9.32
C GLY A 114 -13.02 -17.54 7.93
N PHE A 115 -12.26 -17.32 6.87
CA PHE A 115 -12.71 -17.57 5.49
C PHE A 115 -12.96 -19.05 5.22
N GLN A 116 -12.10 -19.93 5.72
CA GLN A 116 -12.29 -21.37 5.60
C GLN A 116 -13.57 -21.82 6.31
N TRP A 117 -13.82 -21.32 7.52
CA TRP A 117 -15.01 -21.66 8.29
C TRP A 117 -16.29 -21.11 7.66
N ALA A 118 -16.30 -19.85 7.23
CA ALA A 118 -17.48 -19.17 6.71
C ALA A 118 -17.82 -19.54 5.25
N LEU A 119 -16.81 -19.76 4.41
CA LEU A 119 -16.95 -19.90 2.96
C LEU A 119 -16.48 -21.27 2.43
N GLY A 120 -15.90 -22.12 3.27
CA GLY A 120 -15.39 -23.44 2.86
C GLY A 120 -14.19 -23.38 1.91
N LEU A 121 -13.46 -22.26 1.90
CA LEU A 121 -12.35 -22.08 0.96
C LEU A 121 -11.17 -23.02 1.26
N PRO A 122 -10.46 -23.52 0.23
CA PRO A 122 -9.20 -24.23 0.44
C PRO A 122 -8.22 -23.37 1.24
N ILE A 123 -7.50 -23.97 2.18
CA ILE A 123 -6.62 -23.24 3.12
C ILE A 123 -5.63 -22.31 2.41
N VAL A 124 -5.12 -22.69 1.24
CA VAL A 124 -4.16 -21.86 0.50
C VAL A 124 -4.82 -20.62 -0.10
N VAL A 125 -6.06 -20.74 -0.61
CA VAL A 125 -6.86 -19.60 -1.09
C VAL A 125 -7.26 -18.71 0.07
N ALA A 126 -7.64 -19.31 1.20
CA ALA A 126 -7.98 -18.58 2.41
C ALA A 126 -6.78 -17.81 2.99
N LEU A 127 -5.57 -18.39 2.95
CA LEU A 127 -4.32 -17.73 3.35
C LEU A 127 -3.94 -16.58 2.41
N LEU A 128 -4.14 -16.74 1.09
CA LEU A 128 -3.94 -15.64 0.13
C LEU A 128 -4.89 -14.47 0.42
N LEU A 129 -6.18 -14.76 0.66
CA LEU A 129 -7.15 -13.73 1.05
C LEU A 129 -6.83 -13.13 2.41
N GLY A 130 -6.38 -13.95 3.36
CA GLY A 130 -5.91 -13.51 4.67
C GLY A 130 -4.78 -12.49 4.53
N ALA A 131 -3.73 -12.82 3.78
CA ALA A 131 -2.61 -11.92 3.52
C ALA A 131 -3.03 -10.61 2.83
N LEU A 132 -4.03 -10.62 1.95
CA LEU A 132 -4.56 -9.41 1.31
C LEU A 132 -5.31 -8.50 2.29
N VAL A 133 -6.05 -9.06 3.24
CA VAL A 133 -6.91 -8.29 4.16
C VAL A 133 -6.15 -7.79 5.40
N THR A 134 -4.95 -8.29 5.67
CA THR A 134 -4.13 -7.85 6.81
C THR A 134 -3.42 -6.52 6.63
N SER A 135 -3.25 -6.04 5.39
CA SER A 135 -2.79 -4.68 5.14
C SER A 135 -3.89 -3.72 5.62
N THR A 136 -3.67 -3.13 6.79
CA THR A 136 -4.64 -2.25 7.44
C THR A 136 -4.15 -0.82 7.39
N ASP A 137 -4.97 0.07 6.85
CA ASP A 137 -4.69 1.50 6.85
C ASP A 137 -4.99 2.12 8.24
N SER A 138 -3.94 2.49 8.98
CA SER A 138 -4.04 3.08 10.32
C SER A 138 -4.32 4.60 10.31
N THR A 139 -4.48 5.24 9.14
CA THR A 139 -4.71 6.69 9.03
C THR A 139 -5.96 7.16 9.80
N ALA A 140 -7.06 6.39 9.76
CA ALA A 140 -8.27 6.73 10.51
C ALA A 140 -8.05 6.66 12.03
N VAL A 141 -7.34 5.63 12.50
CA VAL A 141 -7.07 5.43 13.93
C VAL A 141 -6.10 6.48 14.45
N THR A 142 -5.05 6.80 13.68
CA THR A 142 -4.10 7.85 14.03
C THR A 142 -4.73 9.24 14.06
N ALA A 143 -5.71 9.52 13.20
CA ALA A 143 -6.50 10.76 13.28
C ALA A 143 -7.31 10.83 14.58
N ILE A 144 -7.99 9.74 14.95
CA ILE A 144 -8.76 9.67 16.21
C ILE A 144 -7.84 9.85 17.43
N PHE A 145 -6.68 9.19 17.44
CA PHE A 145 -5.69 9.35 18.52
C PHE A 145 -5.24 10.79 18.67
N ARG A 146 -5.12 11.55 17.57
CA ARG A 146 -4.71 12.95 17.60
C ARG A 146 -5.80 13.80 18.20
N ASP A 147 -7.05 13.56 17.78
CA ASP A 147 -8.22 14.29 18.27
C ASP A 147 -8.49 14.02 19.75
N LEU A 148 -8.13 12.82 20.24
CA LEU A 148 -8.23 12.43 21.64
C LEU A 148 -7.02 12.85 22.50
N GLY A 149 -5.99 13.48 21.92
CA GLY A 149 -4.79 13.90 22.64
C GLY A 149 -3.92 12.72 23.13
N ALA A 150 -3.91 11.62 22.40
CA ALA A 150 -3.15 10.43 22.74
C ALA A 150 -1.64 10.70 22.80
N PRO A 151 -0.87 9.94 23.60
CA PRO A 151 0.58 10.08 23.66
C PRO A 151 1.23 9.91 22.28
N LYS A 152 2.24 10.75 21.97
CA LYS A 152 3.04 10.68 20.73
C LYS A 152 3.57 9.26 20.43
N ARG A 153 3.83 8.46 21.47
CA ARG A 153 4.25 7.06 21.32
C ARG A 153 3.21 6.20 20.59
N LEU A 154 1.91 6.37 20.85
CA LEU A 154 0.86 5.60 20.17
C LEU A 154 0.76 5.96 18.69
N HIS A 155 0.98 7.23 18.36
CA HIS A 155 1.07 7.68 16.97
C HIS A 155 2.23 7.02 16.23
N ILE A 156 3.42 7.00 16.83
CA ILE A 156 4.61 6.38 16.23
C ILE A 156 4.43 4.87 16.09
N LEU A 157 3.83 4.20 17.08
CA LEU A 157 3.55 2.77 16.99
C LEU A 157 2.58 2.46 15.84
N ALA A 158 1.50 3.21 15.71
CA ALA A 158 0.49 3.00 14.66
C ALA A 158 0.99 3.39 13.25
N GLN A 159 1.77 4.46 13.12
CA GLN A 159 2.39 4.83 11.84
C GLN A 159 3.48 3.85 11.43
N GLY A 160 4.33 3.44 12.37
CA GLY A 160 5.38 2.46 12.11
C GLY A 160 4.77 1.10 11.74
N GLU A 161 3.76 0.63 12.47
CA GLU A 161 3.06 -0.62 12.15
C GLU A 161 2.50 -0.59 10.74
N ASN A 162 1.75 0.45 10.36
CA ASN A 162 1.22 0.64 9.01
C ASN A 162 2.31 0.61 7.93
N LEU A 163 3.43 1.32 8.14
CA LEU A 163 4.54 1.40 7.18
C LEU A 163 5.15 0.02 6.88
N PHE A 164 5.36 -0.80 7.90
CA PHE A 164 5.96 -2.12 7.72
C PHE A 164 4.94 -3.22 7.39
N ASN A 165 3.68 -3.09 7.83
CA ASN A 165 2.61 -4.05 7.59
C ASN A 165 2.30 -4.19 6.10
N ASP A 166 2.23 -3.09 5.35
CA ASP A 166 2.00 -3.11 3.90
C ASP A 166 3.09 -3.91 3.16
N ALA A 167 4.36 -3.69 3.52
CA ALA A 167 5.45 -4.47 2.94
C ALA A 167 5.38 -5.96 3.35
N ALA A 168 5.07 -6.25 4.61
CA ALA A 168 4.98 -7.62 5.13
C ALA A 168 3.84 -8.42 4.48
N SER A 169 2.67 -7.81 4.31
CA SER A 169 1.49 -8.41 3.70
C SER A 169 1.70 -8.71 2.21
N VAL A 170 2.25 -7.75 1.44
CA VAL A 170 2.61 -7.96 0.02
C VAL A 170 3.63 -9.07 -0.12
N LEU A 171 4.66 -9.10 0.73
CA LEU A 171 5.67 -10.14 0.71
C LEU A 171 5.07 -11.51 1.07
N LEU A 172 4.26 -11.60 2.12
CA LEU A 172 3.54 -12.82 2.49
C LEU A 172 2.66 -13.34 1.34
N PHE A 173 1.91 -12.44 0.69
CA PHE A 173 1.10 -12.77 -0.48
C PHE A 173 1.93 -13.32 -1.64
N GLN A 174 3.06 -12.69 -1.96
CA GLN A 174 3.97 -13.15 -3.01
C GLN A 174 4.59 -14.52 -2.69
N LEU A 175 4.95 -14.77 -1.43
CA LEU A 175 5.46 -16.07 -0.97
C LEU A 175 4.41 -17.18 -1.09
N LEU A 176 3.14 -16.88 -0.78
CA LEU A 176 2.03 -17.81 -0.96
C LEU A 176 1.72 -18.08 -2.44
N LEU A 177 1.83 -17.07 -3.32
CA LEU A 177 1.71 -17.29 -4.78
C LEU A 177 2.86 -18.15 -5.32
N ALA A 178 4.08 -17.91 -4.82
CA ALA A 178 5.25 -18.69 -5.13
C ALA A 178 5.11 -20.15 -4.69
N ALA A 179 4.57 -20.36 -3.49
CA ALA A 179 4.25 -21.68 -2.96
C ALA A 179 3.33 -22.49 -3.86
N LEU A 180 2.39 -21.80 -4.54
CA LEU A 180 1.46 -22.39 -5.49
C LEU A 180 2.07 -22.59 -6.89
N GLY A 181 3.33 -22.22 -7.12
CA GLY A 181 3.94 -22.24 -8.44
C GLY A 181 3.37 -21.20 -9.39
N LEU A 182 2.61 -20.22 -8.88
CA LEU A 182 1.96 -19.17 -9.64
C LEU A 182 2.80 -17.87 -9.70
N ALA A 183 3.85 -17.76 -8.88
CA ALA A 183 4.76 -16.63 -8.95
C ALA A 183 5.92 -16.89 -9.92
N GLY A 184 6.10 -15.98 -10.88
CA GLY A 184 7.20 -16.03 -11.85
C GLY A 184 8.57 -15.59 -11.30
N ALA A 185 8.63 -14.75 -10.26
CA ALA A 185 9.86 -14.05 -9.86
C ALA A 185 10.13 -13.89 -8.34
N ALA A 186 9.19 -14.25 -7.45
CA ALA A 186 9.30 -13.91 -6.02
C ALA A 186 10.13 -14.90 -5.18
N VAL A 187 10.55 -16.05 -5.74
CA VAL A 187 11.34 -17.05 -5.01
C VAL A 187 12.81 -16.85 -5.33
N LEU A 188 13.52 -16.19 -4.42
CA LEU A 188 14.99 -16.05 -4.51
C LEU A 188 15.72 -17.35 -4.14
N TYR A 189 15.07 -18.23 -3.36
CA TYR A 189 15.67 -19.47 -2.89
C TYR A 189 14.68 -20.63 -2.86
N ARG A 190 15.03 -21.74 -3.51
CA ARG A 190 14.26 -23.00 -3.51
C ARG A 190 15.03 -24.07 -2.75
N ALA A 191 14.40 -24.63 -1.72
CA ALA A 191 14.89 -25.78 -0.96
C ALA A 191 13.77 -26.80 -0.77
N ASP A 192 14.13 -27.99 -0.30
CA ASP A 192 13.18 -29.03 0.09
C ASP A 192 12.36 -28.56 1.29
N GLY A 193 11.15 -28.08 1.03
CA GLY A 193 10.23 -27.58 2.04
C GLY A 193 9.70 -26.18 1.74
N LEU A 194 8.37 -26.06 1.70
CA LEU A 194 7.68 -24.81 1.41
C LEU A 194 7.94 -23.72 2.46
N LEU A 195 7.93 -24.09 3.74
CA LEU A 195 8.16 -23.16 4.85
C LEU A 195 9.60 -22.66 4.87
N THR A 196 10.57 -23.54 4.61
CA THR A 196 12.00 -23.20 4.57
C THR A 196 12.31 -22.26 3.42
N SER A 197 11.82 -22.56 2.22
CA SER A 197 11.99 -21.71 1.04
C SER A 197 11.30 -20.34 1.22
N ALA A 198 10.10 -20.31 1.80
CA ALA A 198 9.41 -19.06 2.10
C ALA A 198 10.15 -18.21 3.13
N THR A 199 10.63 -18.82 4.22
CA THR A 199 11.37 -18.11 5.28
C THR A 199 12.69 -17.54 4.78
N ILE A 200 13.46 -18.32 4.01
CA ILE A 200 14.74 -17.84 3.46
C ILE A 200 14.50 -16.76 2.40
N SER A 201 13.51 -16.95 1.51
CA SER A 201 13.16 -15.93 0.52
C SER A 201 12.69 -14.63 1.16
N PHE A 202 11.94 -14.71 2.27
CA PHE A 202 11.56 -13.56 3.09
C PHE A 202 12.79 -12.82 3.62
N LEU A 203 13.71 -13.55 4.28
CA LEU A 203 14.91 -12.95 4.87
C LEU A 203 15.81 -12.30 3.81
N LEU A 204 15.99 -12.95 2.65
CA LEU A 204 16.77 -12.40 1.54
C LEU A 204 16.12 -11.15 0.94
N THR A 205 14.81 -11.17 0.72
CA THR A 205 14.08 -10.03 0.15
C THR A 205 14.09 -8.85 1.12
N PHE A 206 13.86 -9.11 2.41
CA PHE A 206 13.88 -8.10 3.45
C PHE A 206 15.27 -7.48 3.64
N ALA A 207 16.31 -8.31 3.75
CA ALA A 207 17.69 -7.84 3.90
C ALA A 207 18.18 -7.11 2.63
N GLY A 208 17.86 -7.63 1.45
CA GLY A 208 18.20 -6.99 0.17
C GLY A 208 17.51 -5.64 0.01
N GLY A 209 16.21 -5.56 0.31
CA GLY A 209 15.46 -4.31 0.30
C GLY A 209 16.03 -3.28 1.29
N LEU A 210 16.38 -3.71 2.51
CA LEU A 210 17.02 -2.85 3.51
C LEU A 210 18.38 -2.32 3.02
N LEU A 211 19.21 -3.18 2.43
CA LEU A 211 20.53 -2.79 1.91
C LEU A 211 20.41 -1.79 0.75
N VAL A 212 19.55 -2.09 -0.23
CA VAL A 212 19.33 -1.21 -1.39
C VAL A 212 18.71 0.12 -0.94
N GLY A 213 17.72 0.08 -0.05
CA GLY A 213 17.09 1.28 0.52
C GLY A 213 18.08 2.14 1.30
N ALA A 214 18.91 1.54 2.16
CA ALA A 214 19.93 2.26 2.91
C ALA A 214 21.01 2.87 2.00
N ALA A 215 21.45 2.12 0.98
CA ALA A 215 22.44 2.61 0.02
C ALA A 215 21.89 3.78 -0.83
N SER A 216 20.69 3.62 -1.39
CA SER A 216 20.04 4.68 -2.18
C SER A 216 19.72 5.91 -1.34
N GLY A 217 19.16 5.74 -0.13
CA GLY A 217 18.90 6.83 0.80
C GLY A 217 20.16 7.58 1.22
N TYR A 218 21.27 6.86 1.46
CA TYR A 218 22.56 7.50 1.75
C TYR A 218 23.10 8.30 0.56
N VAL A 219 23.03 7.74 -0.66
CA VAL A 219 23.49 8.42 -1.88
C VAL A 219 22.66 9.67 -2.15
N ILE A 220 21.33 9.58 -2.07
CA ILE A 220 20.43 10.72 -2.28
C ILE A 220 20.64 11.78 -1.20
N GLY A 221 20.75 11.38 0.08
CA GLY A 221 21.04 12.32 1.17
C GLY A 221 22.36 13.07 0.98
N LYS A 222 23.39 12.39 0.46
CA LYS A 222 24.67 13.02 0.10
C LYS A 222 24.55 13.97 -1.10
N LEU A 223 23.74 13.62 -2.11
CA LEU A 223 23.49 14.50 -3.24
C LEU A 223 22.77 15.77 -2.81
N ILE A 224 21.78 15.67 -1.91
CA ILE A 224 21.08 16.84 -1.37
C ILE A 224 22.04 17.75 -0.60
N GLU A 225 22.92 17.21 0.26
CA GLU A 225 23.98 18.01 0.93
C GLU A 225 24.92 18.72 -0.06
N ILE A 226 25.17 18.15 -1.23
CA ILE A 226 26.10 18.74 -2.22
C ILE A 226 25.42 19.84 -3.05
N ILE A 227 24.10 19.76 -3.25
CA ILE A 227 23.33 20.60 -4.17
C ILE A 227 22.50 21.65 -3.40
N GLU A 228 22.90 21.98 -2.17
CA GLU A 228 22.21 22.85 -1.19
C GLU A 228 21.65 24.19 -1.73
N ASP A 229 22.04 24.65 -2.91
CA ASP A 229 21.64 25.93 -3.53
C ASP A 229 20.59 25.82 -4.67
N ASP A 230 20.06 24.63 -5.00
CA ASP A 230 19.04 24.49 -6.07
C ASP A 230 17.74 23.78 -5.59
N GLU A 231 16.74 24.60 -5.26
CA GLU A 231 15.40 24.19 -4.80
C GLU A 231 14.69 23.26 -5.81
N LEU A 232 14.99 23.38 -7.11
CA LEU A 232 14.42 22.48 -8.14
C LEU A 232 15.01 21.07 -8.05
N VAL A 233 16.29 20.95 -7.69
CA VAL A 233 16.96 19.66 -7.56
C VAL A 233 16.49 18.93 -6.30
N GLU A 234 16.27 19.64 -5.20
CA GLU A 234 15.70 19.06 -3.97
C GLU A 234 14.29 18.49 -4.21
N ILE A 235 13.43 19.23 -4.92
CA ILE A 235 12.10 18.74 -5.30
C ILE A 235 12.21 17.52 -6.22
N LEU A 236 13.08 17.53 -7.23
CA LEU A 236 13.23 16.40 -8.15
C LEU A 236 13.75 15.13 -7.44
N LEU A 237 14.62 15.26 -6.44
CA LEU A 237 15.17 14.15 -5.67
C LEU A 237 14.19 13.59 -4.61
N THR A 238 13.17 14.36 -4.23
CA THR A 238 12.19 13.95 -3.21
C THR A 238 10.83 13.55 -3.79
N THR A 239 10.55 13.89 -5.06
CA THR A 239 9.26 13.61 -5.70
C THR A 239 9.29 12.34 -6.59
N VAL A 240 10.47 11.77 -6.86
CA VAL A 240 10.69 10.58 -7.71
C VAL A 240 11.48 9.53 -6.94
#